data_AF-A0A485CP90-F1
#
_entry.id   AF-A0A485CP90-F1
#
_cell.length_a   1.000
_cell.length_b   1.000
_cell.length_c   1.000
_cell.angle_alpha   90.00
_cell.angle_beta   90.00
_cell.angle_gamma   90.00
#
_symmetry.space_group_name_H-M   'P 1'
#
loop_
_entity.id
_entity.type
_entity.pdbx_description
1 polymer ?
#
loop_
_entity_poly.entity_id
_entity_poly.type
_entity_poly.pdbx_seq_one_letter_code
_entity_poly.pdbx_strand_id
1 'polypeptide(L)'
;MKKIALEKGWEEYQQRWHKPAGSGTRHPVAVIGAGPAGLAAGYFLARAGHPVTLFEREANAGGVVRNIIPQFRIPAELVEHDIDFVIRHGVNLVYGCDPHLSVEKLQQEGFHYVLVGTGTDKNSGVPLGGDNPNVRKSLQFLREYNRGDNLMLGEACGYYWRGKYRNGLRPRGPARPRSGEGHDRLSPFTAGDACLA
;
A
#
# COMPACT_ATOMS: atom_id res chain seq x y z
N MET A 1 1.96 -12.98 -18.43
CA MET A 1 3.08 -12.59 -19.30
C MET A 1 4.18 -11.84 -18.54
N LYS A 2 3.93 -10.65 -17.94
CA LYS A 2 4.97 -9.88 -17.23
C LYS A 2 5.70 -10.64 -16.11
N LYS A 3 4.96 -11.37 -15.27
CA LYS A 3 5.55 -12.23 -14.22
C LYS A 3 6.55 -13.23 -14.78
N ILE A 4 6.16 -13.98 -15.81
CA ILE A 4 7.02 -14.98 -16.46
C ILE A 4 8.25 -14.33 -17.09
N ALA A 5 8.10 -13.15 -17.69
CA ALA A 5 9.22 -12.41 -18.25
C ALA A 5 10.23 -11.98 -17.17
N LEU A 6 9.74 -11.53 -16.00
CA LEU A 6 10.60 -11.23 -14.85
C LEU A 6 11.31 -12.50 -14.38
N GLU A 7 10.58 -13.58 -14.11
CA GLU A 7 11.13 -14.84 -13.59
C GLU A 7 12.20 -15.45 -14.51
N LYS A 8 11.99 -15.40 -15.83
CA LYS A 8 12.91 -16.00 -16.81
C LYS A 8 14.02 -15.06 -17.28
N GLY A 9 13.79 -13.74 -17.24
CA GLY A 9 14.70 -12.74 -17.79
C GLY A 9 15.55 -12.01 -16.75
N TRP A 10 15.35 -12.27 -15.45
CA TRP A 10 16.00 -11.51 -14.39
C TRP A 10 17.52 -11.66 -14.39
N GLU A 11 18.04 -12.87 -14.53
CA GLU A 11 19.49 -13.12 -14.52
C GLU A 11 20.20 -12.43 -15.70
N GLU A 12 19.64 -12.56 -16.90
CA GLU A 12 20.15 -11.89 -18.11
C GLU A 12 20.10 -10.37 -17.96
N TYR A 13 19.02 -9.84 -17.38
CA TYR A 13 18.88 -8.41 -17.11
C TYR A 13 19.95 -7.93 -16.12
N GLN A 14 20.19 -8.65 -15.03
CA GLN A 14 21.20 -8.28 -14.03
C GLN A 14 22.62 -8.24 -14.61
N GLN A 15 22.96 -9.15 -15.52
CA GLN A 15 24.29 -9.18 -16.16
C GLN A 15 24.52 -7.99 -17.09
N ARG A 16 23.47 -7.53 -17.77
CA ARG A 16 23.53 -6.35 -18.66
C ARG A 16 23.43 -5.03 -17.89
N TRP A 17 22.84 -5.08 -16.70
CA TRP A 17 22.57 -3.89 -15.93
C TRP A 17 23.83 -3.39 -15.24
N HIS A 18 24.11 -2.10 -15.43
CA HIS A 18 25.14 -1.39 -14.69
C HIS A 18 24.47 -0.26 -13.91
N LYS A 19 24.98 -0.01 -12.69
CA LYS A 19 24.55 1.15 -11.90
C LYS A 19 24.71 2.40 -12.76
N PRO A 20 23.65 3.21 -12.97
CA PRO A 20 23.77 4.45 -13.71
C PRO A 20 24.89 5.29 -13.09
N ALA A 21 25.87 5.69 -13.89
CA ALA A 21 26.91 6.60 -13.45
C ALA A 21 26.26 7.97 -13.21
N GLY A 22 25.78 8.20 -12.00
CA GLY A 22 25.42 9.55 -11.58
C GLY A 22 26.67 10.41 -11.65
N SER A 23 26.61 11.53 -12.36
CA SER A 23 27.73 12.47 -12.43
C SER A 23 28.09 13.09 -11.07
N GLY A 24 27.28 12.85 -10.02
CA GLY A 24 27.43 13.47 -8.69
C GLY A 24 27.15 14.98 -8.69
N THR A 25 26.84 15.58 -9.84
CA THR A 25 26.70 17.03 -10.03
C THR A 25 25.25 17.53 -9.94
N ARG A 26 24.28 16.64 -9.70
CA ARG A 26 22.87 17.02 -9.62
C ARG A 26 22.42 17.27 -8.19
N HIS A 27 21.44 18.15 -8.03
CA HIS A 27 20.94 18.51 -6.71
C HIS A 27 20.29 17.32 -5.97
N PRO A 28 20.49 17.20 -4.65
CA PRO A 28 19.90 16.14 -3.84
C PRO A 28 18.37 16.24 -3.77
N VAL A 29 17.72 15.08 -3.71
CA VAL A 29 16.25 14.95 -3.71
C VAL A 29 15.79 14.12 -2.51
N ALA A 30 14.87 14.67 -1.73
CA ALA A 30 14.14 13.95 -0.69
C ALA A 30 12.81 13.44 -1.25
N VAL A 31 12.42 12.22 -0.86
CA VAL A 31 11.10 11.66 -1.17
C VAL A 31 10.45 11.21 0.12
N ILE A 32 9.30 11.78 0.47
CA ILE A 32 8.53 11.41 1.68
C ILE A 32 7.58 10.27 1.32
N GLY A 33 7.83 9.09 1.90
CA GLY A 33 7.10 7.84 1.70
C GLY A 33 7.87 6.84 0.84
N ALA A 34 8.05 5.61 1.33
CA ALA A 34 8.68 4.50 0.61
C ALA A 34 7.66 3.48 0.09
N GLY A 35 6.46 3.96 -0.27
CA GLY A 35 5.47 3.18 -1.03
C GLY A 35 5.83 3.05 -2.52
N PRO A 36 4.96 2.43 -3.34
CA PRO A 36 5.21 2.24 -4.78
C PRO A 36 5.53 3.55 -5.53
N ALA A 37 4.84 4.64 -5.19
CA ALA A 37 5.08 5.95 -5.79
C ALA A 37 6.47 6.49 -5.45
N GLY A 38 6.87 6.41 -4.17
CA GLY A 38 8.18 6.87 -3.71
C GLY A 38 9.33 6.04 -4.26
N LEU A 39 9.19 4.72 -4.25
CA LEU A 39 10.18 3.78 -4.82
C LEU A 39 10.38 4.03 -6.32
N ALA A 40 9.29 4.20 -7.08
CA ALA A 40 9.36 4.51 -8.50
C ALA A 40 10.03 5.87 -8.76
N ALA A 41 9.64 6.91 -8.01
CA ALA A 41 10.27 8.23 -8.12
C ALA A 41 11.77 8.17 -7.81
N GLY A 42 12.14 7.50 -6.72
CA GLY A 42 13.54 7.33 -6.32
C GLY A 42 14.36 6.62 -7.38
N TYR A 43 13.83 5.53 -7.94
CA TYR A 43 14.44 4.80 -9.04
C TYR A 43 14.76 5.69 -10.25
N PHE A 44 13.77 6.44 -10.76
CA PHE A 44 13.96 7.27 -11.95
C PHE A 44 14.89 8.45 -11.69
N LEU A 45 14.82 9.06 -10.50
CA LEU A 45 15.68 10.18 -10.10
C LEU A 45 17.14 9.73 -9.91
N ALA A 46 17.35 8.59 -9.28
CA ALA A 46 18.69 8.00 -9.15
C ALA A 46 19.27 7.65 -10.53
N ARG A 47 18.46 7.11 -11.45
CA ARG A 47 18.86 6.89 -12.86
C ARG A 47 19.19 8.18 -13.61
N ALA A 48 18.52 9.28 -13.28
CA ALA A 48 18.84 10.59 -13.84
C ALA A 48 20.13 11.19 -13.23
N GLY A 49 20.70 10.57 -12.19
CA GLY A 49 21.95 10.96 -11.55
C GLY A 49 21.78 11.86 -10.32
N HIS A 50 20.56 12.01 -9.78
CA HIS A 50 20.33 12.71 -8.53
C HIS A 50 20.73 11.84 -7.32
N PRO A 51 21.35 12.40 -6.27
CA PRO A 51 21.39 11.77 -4.96
C PRO A 51 19.97 11.74 -4.38
N VAL A 52 19.42 10.56 -4.09
CA VAL A 52 18.04 10.42 -3.61
C VAL A 52 17.98 9.72 -2.26
N THR A 53 17.21 10.31 -1.34
CA THR A 53 16.87 9.70 -0.06
C THR A 53 15.36 9.63 0.11
N LEU A 54 14.85 8.43 0.38
CA LEU A 54 13.45 8.18 0.73
C LEU A 54 13.32 8.14 2.25
N PHE A 55 12.32 8.84 2.78
CA PHE A 55 12.00 8.92 4.19
C PHE A 55 10.68 8.20 4.45
N GLU A 56 10.70 7.16 5.27
CA GLU A 56 9.54 6.32 5.57
C GLU A 56 9.25 6.35 7.07
N ARG A 57 7.96 6.46 7.40
CA ARG A 57 7.47 6.49 8.79
C ARG A 57 7.48 5.10 9.41
N GLU A 58 7.15 4.07 8.63
CA GLU A 58 7.13 2.68 9.08
C GLU A 58 8.56 2.11 9.19
N ALA A 59 8.69 0.93 9.81
CA ALA A 59 9.96 0.21 9.94
C ALA A 59 10.42 -0.51 8.66
N ASN A 60 9.64 -0.43 7.58
CA ASN A 60 9.90 -1.11 6.31
C ASN A 60 9.41 -0.28 5.12
N ALA A 61 9.97 -0.54 3.94
CA ALA A 61 9.50 0.02 2.68
C ALA A 61 8.36 -0.82 2.07
N GLY A 62 7.76 -0.32 0.99
CA GLY A 62 6.67 -0.96 0.24
C GLY A 62 5.27 -0.45 0.60
N GLY A 63 5.12 0.29 1.70
CA GLY A 63 3.89 0.97 2.08
C GLY A 63 2.67 0.04 2.15
N VAL A 64 1.54 0.43 1.56
CA VAL A 64 0.29 -0.36 1.53
C VAL A 64 0.50 -1.76 0.93
N VAL A 65 1.37 -1.88 -0.09
CA VAL A 65 1.59 -3.17 -0.77
C VAL A 65 2.21 -4.19 0.17
N ARG A 66 3.19 -3.77 0.97
CA ARG A 66 3.84 -4.62 1.97
C ARG A 66 2.97 -4.84 3.22
N ASN A 67 2.36 -3.77 3.71
CA ASN A 67 1.81 -3.73 5.06
C ASN A 67 0.30 -4.00 5.13
N ILE A 68 -0.44 -3.96 4.02
CA ILE A 68 -1.91 -4.08 3.98
C ILE A 68 -2.38 -5.16 3.02
N ILE A 69 -1.78 -5.28 1.83
CA ILE A 69 -2.22 -6.29 0.87
C ILE A 69 -1.81 -7.68 1.41
N PRO A 70 -2.73 -8.67 1.45
CA PRO A 70 -2.41 -10.00 1.96
C PRO A 70 -1.29 -10.70 1.17
N GLN A 71 -0.41 -11.40 1.87
CA GLN A 71 0.79 -12.02 1.28
C GLN A 71 0.47 -13.11 0.24
N PHE A 72 -0.69 -13.78 0.35
CA PHE A 72 -1.14 -14.74 -0.66
C PHE A 72 -1.52 -14.08 -2.01
N ARG A 73 -1.78 -12.75 -2.02
CA ARG A 73 -2.00 -11.97 -3.24
C ARG A 73 -0.69 -11.46 -3.82
N ILE A 74 0.16 -10.91 -2.96
CA ILE A 74 1.47 -10.35 -3.32
C ILE A 74 2.48 -10.83 -2.26
N PRO A 75 3.32 -11.82 -2.61
CA PRO A 75 4.34 -12.34 -1.71
C PRO A 75 5.28 -11.24 -1.23
N ALA A 76 5.65 -11.32 0.05
CA ALA A 76 6.55 -10.40 0.72
C ALA A 76 7.90 -10.26 0.01
N GLU A 77 8.40 -11.39 -0.48
CA GLU A 77 9.71 -11.56 -1.08
C GLU A 77 9.81 -10.82 -2.42
N LEU A 78 8.70 -10.73 -3.17
CA LEU A 78 8.65 -9.98 -4.42
C LEU A 78 8.70 -8.48 -4.17
N VAL A 79 8.06 -8.00 -3.09
CA VAL A 79 8.14 -6.58 -2.71
C VAL A 79 9.56 -6.23 -2.26
N GLU A 80 10.19 -7.11 -1.47
CA GLU A 80 11.58 -6.93 -1.05
C GLU A 80 12.53 -6.93 -2.24
N HIS A 81 12.32 -7.83 -3.21
CA HIS A 81 13.09 -7.88 -4.44
C HIS A 81 13.03 -6.55 -5.23
N ASP A 82 11.86 -5.94 -5.34
CA ASP A 82 11.70 -4.62 -5.96
C ASP A 82 12.38 -3.50 -5.14
N ILE A 83 12.31 -3.55 -3.81
CA ILE A 83 12.98 -2.57 -2.92
C ILE A 83 14.50 -2.67 -3.07
N ASP A 84 15.05 -3.87 -2.98
CA ASP A 84 16.48 -4.15 -3.18
C ASP A 84 16.97 -3.65 -4.54
N PHE A 85 16.15 -3.86 -5.57
CA PHE A 85 16.44 -3.37 -6.89
C PHE A 85 16.58 -1.84 -6.92
N VAL A 86 15.68 -1.12 -6.26
CA VAL A 86 15.74 0.36 -6.14
C VAL A 86 16.96 0.81 -5.32
N ILE A 87 17.28 0.14 -4.21
CA ILE A 87 18.47 0.44 -3.39
C ILE A 87 19.76 0.27 -4.22
N ARG A 88 19.86 -0.81 -5.01
CA ARG A 88 21.00 -1.04 -5.91
C ARG A 88 21.18 0.08 -6.95
N HIS A 89 20.12 0.81 -7.30
CA HIS A 89 20.20 1.99 -8.16
C HIS A 89 20.81 3.21 -7.47
N GLY A 90 21.17 3.13 -6.19
CA GLY A 90 21.78 4.21 -5.42
C GLY A 90 20.78 5.07 -4.66
N VAL A 91 19.58 4.55 -4.44
CA VAL A 91 18.57 5.19 -3.58
C VAL A 91 18.84 4.83 -2.13
N ASN A 92 18.87 5.84 -1.25
CA ASN A 92 18.97 5.65 0.19
C ASN A 92 17.57 5.60 0.82
N LEU A 93 17.42 4.81 1.90
CA LEU A 93 16.18 4.69 2.67
C LEU A 93 16.45 5.01 4.13
N VAL A 94 15.60 5.85 4.71
CA VAL A 94 15.57 6.19 6.14
C VAL A 94 14.21 5.78 6.68
N TYR A 95 14.20 4.90 7.67
CA TYR A 95 12.97 4.37 8.30
C TYR A 95 12.69 5.06 9.64
N GLY A 96 11.47 4.90 10.16
CA GLY A 96 11.08 5.43 11.46
C GLY A 96 11.05 6.96 11.53
N CYS A 97 10.84 7.64 10.40
CA CYS A 97 10.79 9.10 10.34
C CYS A 97 9.55 9.67 11.05
N ASP A 98 9.68 10.90 11.53
CA ASP A 98 8.58 11.68 12.11
C ASP A 98 7.37 11.73 11.15
N PRO A 99 6.16 11.34 11.57
CA PRO A 99 4.94 11.49 10.78
C PRO A 99 4.65 12.94 10.33
N HIS A 100 5.24 13.92 11.01
CA HIS A 100 5.13 15.34 10.75
C HIS A 100 6.40 15.92 10.11
N LEU A 101 7.24 15.09 9.50
CA LEU A 101 8.35 15.53 8.68
C LEU A 101 7.86 16.51 7.59
N SER A 102 8.33 17.74 7.66
CA SER A 102 7.88 18.82 6.79
C SER A 102 8.84 19.05 5.63
N VAL A 103 8.33 19.63 4.55
CA VAL A 103 9.13 19.97 3.36
C VAL A 103 10.22 20.98 3.72
N GLU A 104 9.91 21.93 4.59
CA GLU A 104 10.81 23.00 5.03
C GLU A 104 12.01 22.44 5.80
N LYS A 105 11.80 21.45 6.68
CA LYS A 105 12.88 20.78 7.40
C LYS A 105 13.84 20.10 6.43
N LEU A 106 13.32 19.37 5.45
CA LEU A 106 14.15 18.70 4.43
C LEU A 106 14.92 19.70 3.56
N GLN A 107 14.30 20.83 3.21
CA GLN A 107 15.00 21.90 2.50
C GLN A 107 16.14 22.50 3.34
N GLN A 108 15.93 22.70 4.64
CA GLN A 108 16.96 23.15 5.58
C GLN A 108 18.10 22.14 5.75
N GLU A 109 17.80 20.84 5.66
CA GLU A 109 18.79 19.75 5.63
C GLU A 109 19.58 19.66 4.32
N GLY A 110 19.30 20.52 3.33
CA GLY A 110 20.05 20.65 2.09
C GLY A 110 19.45 19.92 0.90
N PHE A 111 18.24 19.36 1.01
CA PHE A 111 17.54 18.80 -0.14
C PHE A 111 16.95 19.91 -1.01
N HIS A 112 17.32 19.92 -2.30
CA HIS A 112 16.86 20.96 -3.21
C HIS A 112 15.44 20.70 -3.73
N TYR A 113 15.11 19.42 -3.93
CA TYR A 113 13.77 19.00 -4.35
C TYR A 113 13.20 18.05 -3.31
N VAL A 114 11.89 18.18 -3.08
CA VAL A 114 11.13 17.30 -2.18
C VAL A 114 9.92 16.77 -2.94
N LEU A 115 9.78 15.45 -2.99
CA LEU A 115 8.60 14.77 -3.53
C LEU A 115 7.80 14.17 -2.38
N VAL A 116 6.48 14.32 -2.42
CA VAL A 116 5.58 13.76 -1.40
C VAL A 116 4.79 12.61 -2.00
N GLY A 117 5.05 11.40 -1.51
CA GLY A 117 4.48 10.13 -1.97
C GLY A 117 3.95 9.27 -0.82
N THR A 118 3.41 9.89 0.24
CA THR A 118 2.94 9.21 1.46
C THR A 118 1.69 8.35 1.26
N GLY A 119 1.00 8.50 0.13
CA GLY A 119 -0.17 7.71 -0.21
C GLY A 119 -1.39 8.06 0.64
N THR A 120 -2.24 7.07 0.90
CA THR A 120 -3.44 7.23 1.75
C THR A 120 -3.57 6.03 2.66
N ASP A 121 -3.27 6.23 3.94
CA ASP A 121 -3.42 5.24 5.01
C ASP A 121 -4.69 5.46 5.86
N LYS A 122 -5.43 6.54 5.58
CA LYS A 122 -6.67 6.89 6.28
C LYS A 122 -7.81 5.99 5.83
N ASN A 123 -8.34 5.22 6.78
CA ASN A 123 -9.55 4.44 6.57
C ASN A 123 -10.79 5.25 7.00
N SER A 124 -11.55 5.73 6.02
CA SER A 124 -12.88 6.30 6.24
C SER A 124 -13.88 5.17 6.48
N GLY A 125 -14.31 4.98 7.72
CA GLY A 125 -15.37 4.03 8.05
C GLY A 125 -16.73 4.51 7.54
N VAL A 126 -17.70 3.59 7.54
CA VAL A 126 -19.11 3.94 7.43
C VAL A 126 -19.68 4.01 8.84
N PRO A 127 -20.44 5.06 9.20
CA PRO A 127 -21.13 5.10 10.47
C PRO A 127 -22.13 3.93 10.51
N LEU A 128 -21.87 2.98 11.40
CA LEU A 128 -22.78 1.89 11.71
C LEU A 128 -23.56 2.28 12.97
N GLY A 129 -24.85 1.96 13.01
CA GLY A 129 -25.64 2.11 14.22
C GLY A 129 -25.25 1.07 15.26
N GLY A 130 -25.45 1.41 16.54
CA GLY A 130 -25.08 0.55 17.67
C GLY A 130 -23.68 0.85 18.22
N ASP A 131 -23.31 0.11 19.26
CA ASP A 131 -22.10 0.28 20.08
C ASP A 131 -21.21 -0.97 20.07
N ASN A 132 -21.34 -1.82 19.05
CA ASN A 132 -20.60 -3.07 18.96
C ASN A 132 -19.07 -2.81 18.97
N PRO A 133 -18.34 -3.25 20.02
CA PRO A 133 -16.91 -2.99 20.15
C PRO A 133 -16.07 -3.77 19.15
N ASN A 134 -16.65 -4.76 18.46
CA ASN A 134 -15.97 -5.61 17.48
C ASN A 134 -15.95 -5.01 16.06
N VAL A 135 -16.41 -3.78 15.88
CA VAL A 135 -16.33 -3.09 14.58
C VAL A 135 -14.90 -2.66 14.32
N ARG A 136 -14.23 -3.34 13.39
CA ARG A 136 -12.83 -3.10 13.02
C ARG A 136 -12.70 -2.46 11.65
N LYS A 137 -11.77 -1.49 11.53
CA LYS A 137 -11.43 -0.85 10.26
C LYS A 137 -10.63 -1.82 9.38
N SER A 138 -11.02 -1.96 8.11
CA SER A 138 -10.38 -2.87 7.15
C SER A 138 -8.85 -2.76 7.07
N LEU A 139 -8.29 -1.56 6.87
CA LEU A 139 -6.83 -1.37 6.81
C LEU A 139 -6.11 -1.80 8.10
N GLN A 140 -6.71 -1.55 9.27
CA GLN A 140 -6.12 -1.97 10.54
C GLN A 140 -6.16 -3.49 10.67
N PHE A 141 -7.31 -4.10 10.37
CA PHE A 141 -7.49 -5.55 10.37
C PHE A 141 -6.48 -6.26 9.46
N LEU A 142 -6.34 -5.78 8.22
CA LEU A 142 -5.41 -6.35 7.25
C LEU A 142 -3.94 -6.20 7.67
N ARG A 143 -3.59 -5.10 8.33
CA ARG A 143 -2.24 -4.89 8.87
C ARG A 143 -1.92 -5.91 9.97
N GLU A 144 -2.85 -6.11 10.90
CA GLU A 144 -2.71 -7.08 11.98
C GLU A 144 -2.65 -8.52 11.43
N TYR A 145 -3.50 -8.83 10.44
CA TYR A 145 -3.44 -10.11 9.73
C TYR A 145 -2.05 -10.37 9.12
N ASN A 146 -1.48 -9.37 8.43
CA ASN A 146 -0.17 -9.49 7.81
C ASN A 146 0.99 -9.61 8.81
N ARG A 147 0.82 -9.13 10.04
CA ARG A 147 1.78 -9.29 11.14
C ARG A 147 1.69 -10.65 11.82
N GLY A 148 0.62 -11.41 11.56
CA GLY A 148 0.33 -12.65 12.26
C GLY A 148 -0.23 -12.44 13.66
N ASP A 149 -0.83 -11.27 13.91
CA ASP A 149 -1.44 -10.95 15.20
C ASP A 149 -2.66 -11.87 15.44
N ASN A 150 -2.98 -12.16 16.72
CA ASN A 150 -4.18 -12.91 17.06
C ASN A 150 -5.42 -12.02 16.89
N LEU A 151 -6.21 -12.27 15.84
CA LEU A 151 -7.33 -11.41 15.44
C LEU A 151 -8.62 -11.60 16.25
N MET A 152 -8.66 -12.57 17.18
CA MET A 152 -9.79 -12.85 18.09
C MET A 152 -11.17 -12.78 17.39
N LEU A 153 -11.32 -13.58 16.33
CA LEU A 153 -12.54 -13.62 15.53
C LEU A 153 -13.63 -14.46 16.22
N GLY A 154 -14.89 -14.00 16.15
CA GLY A 154 -16.05 -14.77 16.59
C GLY A 154 -16.49 -15.82 15.58
N GLU A 155 -17.51 -16.62 15.92
CA GLU A 155 -18.03 -17.70 15.07
C GLU A 155 -18.57 -17.20 13.71
N ALA A 156 -19.13 -15.99 13.69
CA ALA A 156 -19.63 -15.34 12.49
C ALA A 156 -19.01 -13.96 12.31
N CYS A 157 -18.53 -13.68 11.10
CA CYS A 157 -17.96 -12.39 10.72
C CYS A 157 -18.70 -11.83 9.51
N GLY A 158 -19.04 -10.55 9.56
CA GLY A 158 -19.57 -9.80 8.41
C GLY A 158 -18.56 -8.77 7.93
N TYR A 159 -18.51 -8.52 6.63
CA TYR A 159 -17.77 -7.39 6.06
C TYR A 159 -18.75 -6.38 5.48
N TYR A 160 -18.49 -5.10 5.74
CA TYR A 160 -19.27 -4.03 5.15
C TYR A 160 -18.38 -3.21 4.23
N TRP A 161 -18.80 -3.09 2.96
CA TRP A 161 -18.13 -2.29 1.96
C TRP A 161 -19.12 -1.35 1.29
N ARG A 162 -18.81 -0.05 1.31
CA ARG A 162 -19.53 0.94 0.51
C ARG A 162 -18.61 1.39 -0.63
N GLY A 163 -18.91 0.94 -1.85
CA GLY A 163 -18.19 1.39 -3.03
C GLY A 163 -18.34 2.90 -3.21
N LYS A 164 -17.25 3.59 -3.59
CA LYS A 164 -17.31 4.96 -4.09
C LYS A 164 -17.70 4.95 -5.58
N TYR A 165 -18.93 4.57 -5.90
CA TYR A 165 -19.54 4.96 -7.18
C TYR A 165 -20.61 6.00 -6.88
N ARG A 166 -20.26 7.26 -7.15
CA ARG A 166 -21.18 8.38 -7.08
C ARG A 166 -21.46 8.85 -8.52
N ASN A 167 -22.03 7.97 -9.34
CA ASN A 167 -22.78 8.44 -10.51
C ASN A 167 -24.09 9.03 -9.96
N GLY A 168 -24.35 10.29 -10.31
CA GLY A 168 -25.32 11.16 -9.67
C GLY A 168 -26.79 10.82 -9.93
N LEU A 169 -27.25 9.65 -9.49
CA LEU A 169 -28.67 9.34 -9.35
C LEU A 169 -28.93 8.88 -7.92
N ARG A 170 -29.46 9.79 -7.11
CA ARG A 170 -30.08 9.41 -5.83
C ARG A 170 -31.32 8.58 -6.16
N PRO A 171 -31.49 7.35 -5.64
CA PRO A 171 -32.81 6.74 -5.64
C PRO A 171 -33.73 7.61 -4.77
N ARG A 172 -34.79 8.16 -5.37
CA ARG A 172 -35.90 8.78 -4.63
C ARG A 172 -36.81 7.64 -4.16
N GLY A 173 -36.87 7.40 -2.86
CA GLY A 173 -37.91 6.56 -2.26
C GLY A 173 -37.46 5.88 -0.96
N PRO A 174 -38.32 5.78 0.05
CA PRO A 174 -38.01 5.04 1.27
C PRO A 174 -37.97 3.54 0.97
N ALA A 175 -36.89 2.88 1.38
CA ALA A 175 -36.77 1.42 1.32
C ALA A 175 -37.78 0.79 2.30
N ARG A 176 -38.66 -0.07 1.80
CA ARG A 176 -39.50 -0.93 2.65
C ARG A 176 -38.68 -2.16 3.08
N PRO A 177 -38.77 -2.61 4.34
CA PRO A 177 -38.15 -3.86 4.76
C PRO A 177 -38.99 -5.03 4.22
N ARG A 178 -38.32 -6.05 3.65
CA ARG A 178 -38.93 -7.39 3.48
C ARG A 178 -38.29 -8.32 4.50
N SER A 179 -39.13 -8.88 5.36
CA SER A 179 -38.83 -10.03 6.20
C SER A 179 -38.83 -11.30 5.34
N GLY A 180 -37.85 -12.18 5.55
CA GLY A 180 -37.79 -13.51 4.95
C GLY A 180 -36.78 -14.36 5.69
N GLU A 181 -37.27 -15.21 6.59
CA GLU A 181 -36.52 -16.29 7.21
C GLU A 181 -36.11 -17.32 6.15
N GLY A 182 -34.86 -17.77 6.20
CA GLY A 182 -34.34 -18.82 5.32
C GLY A 182 -33.01 -19.34 5.87
N HIS A 183 -33.08 -20.43 6.62
CA HIS A 183 -31.93 -21.23 7.00
C HIS A 183 -31.35 -21.89 5.74
N ASP A 184 -30.11 -21.58 5.37
CA ASP A 184 -29.29 -22.47 4.53
C ASP A 184 -27.81 -22.32 4.89
N ARG A 185 -27.17 -23.48 5.16
CA ARG A 185 -25.75 -23.62 5.47
C ARG A 185 -24.94 -23.36 4.19
N LEU A 186 -23.99 -22.43 4.23
CA LEU A 186 -23.13 -22.14 3.08
C LEU A 186 -21.79 -22.89 3.13
N SER A 187 -21.53 -23.64 2.06
CA SER A 187 -20.26 -24.26 1.66
C SER A 187 -19.28 -23.23 1.04
N PRO A 188 -18.01 -23.57 0.74
CA PRO A 188 -16.90 -22.60 0.74
C PRO A 188 -16.86 -21.70 -0.50
N PHE A 189 -16.39 -20.47 -0.24
CA PHE A 189 -16.01 -19.36 -1.13
C PHE A 189 -15.86 -19.70 -2.63
N THR A 190 -16.83 -19.27 -3.43
CA THR A 190 -16.63 -18.92 -4.84
C THR A 190 -16.81 -17.42 -5.02
N ALA A 191 -15.78 -16.76 -5.57
CA ALA A 191 -15.80 -15.35 -5.91
C ALA A 191 -16.83 -15.09 -7.02
N GLY A 192 -18.01 -14.62 -6.65
CA GLY A 192 -19.07 -14.20 -7.54
C GLY A 192 -20.22 -13.65 -6.70
N ASP A 193 -20.63 -12.44 -7.04
CA ASP A 193 -21.83 -11.76 -6.56
C ASP A 193 -21.79 -11.10 -5.16
N ALA A 194 -21.52 -9.80 -5.21
CA ALA A 194 -21.87 -8.86 -4.18
C ALA A 194 -23.39 -8.58 -4.19
N CYS A 195 -24.16 -9.16 -3.29
CA CYS A 195 -25.34 -8.54 -2.66
C CYS A 195 -26.04 -9.51 -1.69
N LEU A 196 -26.45 -8.98 -0.53
CA LEU A 196 -27.42 -9.53 0.44
C LEU A 196 -26.88 -10.74 1.24
N ALA A 197 -27.04 -10.83 2.57
CA ALA A 197 -27.96 -10.22 3.52
C ALA A 197 -27.24 -9.87 4.83
#